data_AF-A0A0E0JGY5-F1
#
_entry.id   AF-A0A0E0JGY5-F1
#
_cell.length_a   1.000
_cell.length_b   1.000
_cell.length_c   1.000
_cell.angle_alpha   90.00
_cell.angle_beta   90.00
_cell.angle_gamma   90.00
#
_symmetry.space_group_name_H-M   'P 1'
#
loop_
_entity.id
_entity.type
_entity.pdbx_description
1 polymer ?
#
loop_
_entity_poly.entity_id
_entity_poly.type
_entity_poly.pdbx_seq_one_letter_code
_entity_poly.pdbx_strand_id
1 'polypeptide(L)'
;MEQLNAKLYDKYTALKKRKLLDEGLDQKRAADIKELQQAMKDWVAELQSENERLIAKLTQKEQQLVEAQTLLLDETRKTKELNSENLRLQCLLAEKNDANHTATGSPDRTTEMILENQTPISPVKKTPKSNSRERNMRSIEKAIVPHDGFQEEGRQLDCCRRHMGTSGSVTEESSSTCIFHMLTESIVGMKFEVKNKKEGFSLSVSHEASGYNFTLTWVDQPGGGEWSYQYSSLGTLDRIAMEWMKEDIKFSTAMCPEFFKQIARILRQG
;
A
#
# COMPACT_ATOMS: atom_id res chain seq x y z
N MET A 1 95.24 1.55 30.18
CA MET A 1 94.70 2.25 28.99
C MET A 1 93.90 1.30 28.10
N GLU A 2 94.38 0.07 27.86
CA GLU A 2 93.73 -0.93 26.99
C GLU A 2 92.34 -1.40 27.45
N GLN A 3 92.16 -1.65 28.76
CA GLN A 3 90.89 -2.13 29.31
C GLN A 3 89.73 -1.11 29.15
N LEU A 4 90.05 0.18 29.13
CA LEU A 4 89.08 1.25 28.89
C LEU A 4 88.68 1.29 27.40
N ASN A 5 89.66 1.15 26.50
CA ASN A 5 89.40 1.10 25.05
C ASN A 5 88.55 -0.11 24.65
N ALA A 6 88.79 -1.29 25.24
CA ALA A 6 87.97 -2.47 25.01
C ALA A 6 86.50 -2.23 25.42
N LYS A 7 86.28 -1.67 26.61
CA LYS A 7 84.92 -1.32 27.09
C LYS A 7 84.23 -0.28 26.21
N LEU A 8 84.97 0.68 25.67
CA LEU A 8 84.44 1.70 24.76
C LEU A 8 84.02 1.09 23.41
N TYR A 9 84.83 0.17 22.90
CA TYR A 9 84.54 -0.55 21.67
C TYR A 9 83.32 -1.48 21.81
N ASP A 10 83.20 -2.18 22.93
CA ASP A 10 82.04 -3.02 23.23
C ASP A 10 80.76 -2.18 23.31
N LYS A 11 80.81 -1.03 23.98
CA LYS A 11 79.68 -0.09 24.04
C LYS A 11 79.30 0.44 22.66
N TYR A 12 80.27 0.84 21.85
CA TYR A 12 80.03 1.29 20.48
C TYR A 12 79.35 0.19 19.65
N THR A 13 79.83 -1.04 19.75
CA THR A 13 79.30 -2.19 19.01
C THR A 13 77.88 -2.53 19.44
N ALA A 14 77.60 -2.52 20.75
CA ALA A 14 76.26 -2.72 21.28
C ALA A 14 75.29 -1.61 20.84
N LEU A 15 75.73 -0.35 20.88
CA LEU A 15 74.95 0.79 20.44
C LEU A 15 74.63 0.72 18.94
N LYS A 16 75.61 0.36 18.11
CA LYS A 16 75.45 0.18 16.67
C LYS A 16 74.45 -0.92 16.34
N LYS A 17 74.52 -2.06 17.03
CA LYS A 17 73.54 -3.16 16.88
C LYS A 17 72.13 -2.72 17.27
N ARG A 18 71.98 -2.02 18.40
CA ARG A 18 70.68 -1.50 18.84
C ARG A 18 70.09 -0.53 17.82
N LYS A 19 70.89 0.38 17.27
CA LYS A 19 70.44 1.36 16.27
C LYS A 19 69.92 0.68 15.00
N LEU A 20 70.63 -0.33 14.49
CA LEU A 20 70.20 -1.08 13.31
C LEU A 20 68.88 -1.84 13.54
N LEU A 21 68.68 -2.39 14.74
CA LEU A 21 67.41 -3.03 15.11
C LEU A 21 66.26 -2.03 15.17
N ASP A 22 66.49 -0.86 15.76
CA ASP A 22 65.48 0.19 15.90
C ASP A 22 65.06 0.75 14.52
N GLU A 23 66.04 1.03 13.66
CA GLU A 23 65.81 1.45 12.27
C GLU A 23 65.00 0.41 11.47
N GLY A 24 65.28 -0.89 11.68
CA GLY A 24 64.51 -1.98 11.06
C GLY A 24 63.06 -2.06 11.56
N LEU A 25 62.84 -1.83 12.86
CA LEU A 25 61.49 -1.77 13.44
C LEU A 25 60.71 -0.56 12.95
N ASP A 26 61.37 0.59 12.81
CA ASP A 26 60.77 1.81 12.24
C ASP A 26 60.36 1.62 10.79
N GLN A 27 61.23 1.02 9.97
CA GLN A 27 60.90 0.70 8.57
C GLN A 27 59.71 -0.25 8.48
N LYS A 28 59.65 -1.27 9.33
CA LYS A 28 58.52 -2.20 9.37
C LYS A 28 57.22 -1.49 9.74
N ARG A 29 57.21 -0.71 10.83
CA ARG A 29 56.04 0.10 11.23
C ARG A 29 55.58 1.03 10.11
N ALA A 30 56.51 1.68 9.42
CA ALA A 30 56.19 2.57 8.30
C ALA A 30 55.59 1.82 7.11
N ALA A 31 56.04 0.59 6.83
CA ALA A 31 55.46 -0.26 5.80
C ALA A 31 54.03 -0.69 6.15
N ASP A 32 53.81 -1.17 7.39
CA ASP A 32 52.49 -1.59 7.87
C ASP A 32 51.48 -0.43 7.81
N ILE A 33 51.89 0.78 8.20
CA ILE A 33 51.04 1.99 8.10
C ILE A 33 50.68 2.30 6.64
N LYS A 34 51.62 2.17 5.71
CA LYS A 34 51.36 2.42 4.28
C LYS A 34 50.38 1.39 3.71
N GLU A 35 50.50 0.13 4.09
CA GLU A 35 49.58 -0.92 3.66
C GLU A 35 48.16 -0.64 4.15
N LEU A 36 48.00 -0.32 5.44
CA LEU A 36 46.70 0.07 6.02
C LEU A 36 46.12 1.31 5.33
N GLN A 37 46.94 2.32 5.06
CA GLN A 37 46.52 3.52 4.34
C GLN A 37 46.07 3.21 2.91
N GLN A 38 46.73 2.27 2.23
CA GLN A 38 46.33 1.86 0.89
C GLN A 38 45.02 1.09 0.92
N ALA A 39 44.87 0.11 1.82
CA ALA A 39 43.62 -0.64 1.98
C ALA A 39 42.43 0.28 2.30
N MET A 40 42.65 1.28 3.16
CA MET A 40 41.63 2.29 3.49
C MET A 40 41.23 3.12 2.24
N LYS A 41 42.19 3.52 1.40
CA LYS A 41 41.89 4.23 0.16
C LYS A 41 41.08 3.36 -0.80
N ASP A 42 41.42 2.09 -0.92
CA ASP A 42 40.73 1.16 -1.80
C ASP A 42 39.27 0.97 -1.36
N TRP A 43 39.02 0.81 -0.05
CA TRP A 43 37.65 0.75 0.50
C TRP A 43 36.85 2.03 0.28
N VAL A 44 37.48 3.20 0.45
CA VAL A 44 36.81 4.48 0.17
C VAL A 44 36.42 4.58 -1.30
N ALA A 45 37.31 4.18 -2.21
CA ALA A 45 37.03 4.18 -3.65
C ALA A 45 35.88 3.21 -4.01
N GLU A 46 35.86 2.01 -3.44
CA GLU A 46 34.79 1.03 -3.65
C GLU A 46 33.45 1.55 -3.14
N LEU A 47 33.41 2.11 -1.93
CA LEU A 47 32.20 2.71 -1.36
C LEU A 47 31.70 3.89 -2.19
N GLN A 48 32.60 4.73 -2.72
CA GLN A 48 32.24 5.83 -3.60
C GLN A 48 31.60 5.32 -4.90
N SER A 49 32.22 4.33 -5.55
CA SER A 49 31.70 3.73 -6.78
C SER A 49 30.33 3.08 -6.56
N GLU A 50 30.15 2.37 -5.45
CA GLU A 50 28.89 1.75 -5.11
C GLU A 50 27.80 2.78 -4.82
N ASN A 51 28.15 3.90 -4.16
CA ASN A 51 27.22 4.99 -3.92
C ASN A 51 26.79 5.67 -5.23
N GLU A 52 27.72 5.93 -6.16
CA GLU A 52 27.41 6.45 -7.50
C GLU A 52 26.47 5.50 -8.27
N ARG A 53 26.71 4.19 -8.20
CA ARG A 53 25.86 3.16 -8.81
C ARG A 53 24.45 3.16 -8.21
N LEU A 54 24.34 3.30 -6.89
CA LEU A 54 23.04 3.35 -6.20
C LEU A 54 22.27 4.63 -6.56
N ILE A 55 22.94 5.78 -6.63
CA ILE A 55 22.36 7.05 -7.08
C ILE A 55 21.83 6.91 -8.51
N ALA A 56 22.60 6.34 -9.43
CA ALA A 56 22.17 6.12 -10.81
C ALA A 56 20.94 5.19 -10.91
N LYS A 57 20.85 4.19 -10.02
CA LYS A 57 19.69 3.28 -9.96
C LYS A 57 18.45 3.97 -9.37
N LEU A 58 18.63 4.83 -8.37
CA LEU A 58 17.55 5.63 -7.80
C LEU A 58 16.96 6.58 -8.83
N THR A 59 17.80 7.33 -9.54
CA THR A 59 17.34 8.26 -10.58
C THR A 59 16.62 7.54 -11.71
N GLN A 60 17.11 6.37 -12.12
CA GLN A 60 16.41 5.52 -13.09
C GLN A 60 15.02 5.11 -12.61
N LYS A 61 14.88 4.74 -11.33
CA LYS A 61 13.60 4.32 -10.75
C LYS A 61 12.63 5.48 -10.58
N GLU A 62 13.13 6.66 -10.20
CA GLU A 62 12.34 7.89 -10.15
C GLU A 62 11.79 8.25 -11.53
N GLN A 63 12.63 8.18 -12.57
CA GLN A 63 12.20 8.42 -13.95
C GLN A 63 11.09 7.44 -14.39
N GLN A 64 11.24 6.15 -14.09
CA GLN A 64 10.22 5.13 -14.37
C GLN A 64 8.89 5.41 -13.65
N LEU A 65 8.96 5.92 -12.41
CA LEU A 65 7.78 6.27 -11.63
C LEU A 65 7.04 7.45 -12.24
N VAL A 66 7.76 8.50 -12.66
CA VAL A 66 7.20 9.68 -13.33
C VAL A 66 6.53 9.29 -14.65
N GLU A 67 7.18 8.44 -15.45
CA GLU A 67 6.59 7.92 -16.70
C GLU A 67 5.31 7.12 -16.44
N ALA A 68 5.32 6.24 -15.45
CA ALA A 68 4.13 5.44 -15.09
C ALA A 68 2.97 6.32 -14.60
N GLN A 69 3.24 7.34 -13.79
CA GLN A 69 2.25 8.31 -13.35
C GLN A 69 1.65 9.09 -14.53
N THR A 70 2.50 9.53 -15.46
CA THR A 70 2.06 10.26 -16.64
C THR A 70 1.13 9.41 -17.52
N LEU A 71 1.49 8.14 -17.72
CA LEU A 71 0.69 7.20 -18.49
C LEU A 71 -0.67 6.91 -17.83
N LEU A 72 -0.71 6.80 -16.50
CA LEU A 72 -1.95 6.58 -15.75
C LEU A 72 -2.90 7.78 -15.87
N LEU A 73 -2.36 9.01 -15.86
CA LEU A 73 -3.17 10.22 -16.08
C LEU A 73 -3.76 10.26 -17.50
N ASP A 74 -2.98 9.88 -18.50
CA ASP A 74 -3.44 9.81 -19.90
C ASP A 74 -4.54 8.75 -20.09
N GLU A 75 -4.36 7.54 -19.54
CA GLU A 75 -5.39 6.49 -19.59
C GLU A 75 -6.67 6.87 -18.82
N THR A 76 -6.53 7.56 -17.69
CA THR A 76 -7.67 8.10 -16.96
C THR A 76 -8.44 9.13 -17.78
N ARG A 77 -7.74 10.00 -18.52
CA ARG A 77 -8.34 10.96 -19.43
C ARG A 77 -9.08 10.27 -20.57
N LYS A 78 -8.45 9.32 -21.26
CA LYS A 78 -9.07 8.52 -22.33
C LYS A 78 -10.32 7.79 -21.85
N THR A 79 -10.28 7.24 -20.64
CA THR A 79 -11.44 6.55 -20.04
C THR A 79 -12.62 7.52 -19.84
N LYS A 80 -12.36 8.76 -19.40
CA LYS A 80 -13.40 9.80 -19.28
C LYS A 80 -13.99 10.18 -20.64
N GLU A 81 -13.14 10.38 -21.64
CA GLU A 81 -13.56 10.68 -23.02
C GLU A 81 -14.44 9.54 -23.58
N LEU A 82 -14.00 8.29 -23.44
CA LEU A 82 -14.76 7.11 -23.88
C LEU A 82 -16.10 6.98 -23.16
N ASN A 83 -16.14 7.24 -21.85
CA ASN A 83 -17.38 7.21 -21.08
C ASN A 83 -18.36 8.31 -21.52
N SER A 84 -17.86 9.50 -21.86
CA SER A 84 -18.69 10.59 -22.39
C SER A 84 -19.28 10.24 -23.75
N GLU A 85 -18.51 9.58 -24.62
CA GLU A 85 -18.97 9.12 -25.92
C GLU A 85 -19.99 7.98 -25.78
N ASN A 86 -19.79 7.06 -24.83
CA ASN A 86 -20.74 6.00 -24.54
C ASN A 86 -22.11 6.57 -24.12
N LEU A 87 -22.11 7.59 -23.25
CA LEU A 87 -23.32 8.28 -22.84
C LEU A 87 -24.00 8.99 -24.02
N ARG A 88 -23.21 9.68 -24.86
CA ARG A 88 -23.72 10.33 -26.09
C ARG A 88 -24.39 9.34 -27.04
N LEU A 89 -23.77 8.17 -27.25
CA LEU A 89 -24.32 7.11 -28.08
C LEU A 89 -25.59 6.48 -27.48
N GLN A 90 -25.64 6.32 -26.15
CA GLN A 90 -26.85 5.86 -25.47
C GLN A 90 -28.02 6.84 -25.66
N CYS A 91 -27.79 8.15 -25.54
CA CYS A 91 -28.82 9.16 -25.81
C CYS A 91 -29.34 9.08 -27.25
N LEU A 92 -28.44 8.98 -28.24
CA LEU A 92 -28.83 8.86 -29.64
C LEU A 92 -29.64 7.58 -29.94
N LEU A 93 -29.32 6.46 -29.28
CA LEU A 93 -30.08 5.23 -29.42
C LEU A 93 -31.49 5.37 -28.81
N ALA A 94 -31.62 6.05 -27.68
CA ALA A 94 -32.92 6.35 -27.07
C ALA A 94 -33.78 7.22 -28.01
N GLU A 95 -33.23 8.32 -28.52
CA GLU A 95 -33.92 9.21 -29.47
C GLU A 95 -34.39 8.48 -30.74
N LYS A 96 -33.54 7.59 -31.28
CA LYS A 96 -33.90 6.81 -32.48
C LYS A 96 -35.01 5.80 -32.20
N ASN A 97 -35.06 5.19 -31.01
CA ASN A 97 -36.14 4.30 -30.62
C ASN A 97 -37.46 5.06 -30.44
N ASP A 98 -37.43 6.25 -29.86
CA ASP A 98 -38.62 7.10 -29.67
C ASP A 98 -39.17 7.65 -31.01
N ALA A 99 -38.29 7.99 -31.96
CA ALA A 99 -38.67 8.37 -33.32
C ALA A 99 -39.36 7.22 -34.09
N ASN A 100 -38.93 5.98 -33.86
CA ASN A 100 -39.55 4.80 -34.48
C ASN A 100 -40.93 4.46 -33.88
N HIS A 101 -41.22 4.89 -32.65
CA HIS A 101 -42.55 4.72 -32.03
C HIS A 101 -43.54 5.84 -32.38
N THR A 102 -43.07 6.99 -32.86
CA THR A 102 -43.93 8.12 -33.28
C THR A 102 -44.29 8.07 -34.76
N ALA A 103 -43.55 7.32 -35.59
CA ALA A 103 -43.86 7.06 -36.98
C ALA A 103 -44.56 5.70 -37.19
N THR A 104 -45.67 5.42 -36.50
CA THR A 104 -46.65 4.42 -36.98
C THR A 104 -48.05 4.89 -36.60
N GLY A 105 -48.78 5.32 -37.64
CA GLY A 105 -50.15 5.80 -37.56
C GLY A 105 -51.20 4.72 -37.25
N SER A 106 -52.41 5.22 -37.00
CA SER A 106 -53.66 4.50 -36.72
C SER A 106 -54.11 3.49 -37.81
N PRO A 107 -55.10 2.62 -37.53
CA PRO A 107 -55.31 1.31 -38.17
C PRO A 107 -56.22 1.37 -39.40
N ASP A 108 -56.15 0.39 -40.31
CA ASP A 108 -57.20 -0.63 -40.56
C ASP A 108 -56.89 -1.52 -41.80
N ARG A 109 -57.26 -2.80 -41.67
CA ARG A 109 -57.64 -3.85 -42.66
C ARG A 109 -56.93 -4.06 -44.03
N THR A 110 -56.37 -5.28 -44.12
CA THR A 110 -56.50 -6.32 -45.18
C THR A 110 -55.90 -6.04 -46.57
N THR A 111 -54.91 -6.84 -46.99
CA THR A 111 -55.01 -7.95 -47.97
C THR A 111 -53.61 -8.41 -48.38
N GLU A 112 -53.48 -9.73 -48.54
CA GLU A 112 -52.32 -10.52 -48.97
C GLU A 112 -51.56 -9.97 -50.19
N MET A 113 -50.24 -10.17 -50.22
CA MET A 113 -49.64 -10.84 -51.37
C MET A 113 -48.31 -11.51 -51.01
N ILE A 114 -48.29 -12.78 -51.33
CA ILE A 114 -47.21 -13.76 -51.29
C ILE A 114 -46.05 -13.30 -52.20
N LEU A 115 -44.81 -13.37 -51.70
CA LEU A 115 -43.73 -13.91 -52.52
C LEU A 115 -42.72 -14.69 -51.68
N GLU A 116 -42.85 -15.98 -51.90
CA GLU A 116 -42.01 -17.12 -51.56
C GLU A 116 -40.56 -16.94 -52.02
N ASN A 117 -39.59 -17.33 -51.18
CA ASN A 117 -38.43 -18.12 -51.62
C ASN A 117 -37.68 -18.74 -50.43
N GLN A 118 -38.11 -19.98 -50.14
CA GLN A 118 -37.35 -21.20 -49.85
C GLN A 118 -36.22 -21.22 -48.79
N THR A 119 -36.49 -22.09 -47.82
CA THR A 119 -35.76 -22.68 -46.68
C THR A 119 -34.54 -23.56 -47.15
N PRO A 120 -33.71 -24.29 -46.33
CA PRO A 120 -34.12 -25.05 -45.13
C PRO A 120 -33.08 -25.36 -43.99
N ILE A 121 -33.65 -25.92 -42.89
CA ILE A 121 -33.12 -26.91 -41.92
C ILE A 121 -32.70 -26.44 -40.49
N SER A 122 -33.36 -27.11 -39.53
CA SER A 122 -33.55 -26.94 -38.06
C SER A 122 -32.49 -27.72 -37.21
N PRO A 123 -32.68 -28.15 -35.92
CA PRO A 123 -33.77 -27.93 -34.91
C PRO A 123 -33.30 -27.82 -33.41
N VAL A 124 -34.29 -27.83 -32.47
CA VAL A 124 -34.25 -28.36 -31.05
C VAL A 124 -33.93 -27.30 -29.95
N LYS A 125 -34.64 -27.05 -28.83
CA LYS A 125 -35.68 -27.71 -27.98
C LYS A 125 -36.36 -26.67 -27.02
N LYS A 126 -37.69 -26.81 -26.84
CA LYS A 126 -38.54 -26.78 -25.60
C LYS A 126 -38.52 -25.59 -24.59
N THR A 127 -39.71 -24.97 -24.45
CA THR A 127 -40.35 -24.08 -23.42
C THR A 127 -40.33 -24.61 -21.96
N PRO A 128 -40.79 -23.91 -20.86
CA PRO A 128 -41.81 -22.81 -20.78
C PRO A 128 -41.73 -21.71 -19.66
N LYS A 129 -42.63 -20.69 -19.79
CA LYS A 129 -43.35 -19.84 -18.78
C LYS A 129 -42.52 -19.04 -17.75
N SER A 130 -42.50 -17.70 -17.79
CA SER A 130 -43.56 -16.71 -17.43
C SER A 130 -44.09 -16.81 -16.00
N ASN A 131 -43.65 -15.87 -15.16
CA ASN A 131 -44.50 -15.10 -14.24
C ASN A 131 -43.77 -13.86 -13.70
N SER A 132 -44.28 -12.72 -14.16
CA SER A 132 -44.08 -11.36 -13.70
C SER A 132 -44.42 -11.17 -12.22
N ARG A 133 -43.63 -10.35 -11.51
CA ARG A 133 -44.18 -9.45 -10.48
C ARG A 133 -43.33 -8.19 -10.35
N GLU A 134 -43.81 -7.21 -11.09
CA GLU A 134 -43.47 -5.80 -11.07
C GLU A 134 -44.11 -5.13 -9.85
N ARG A 135 -43.37 -4.32 -9.09
CA ARG A 135 -43.97 -3.18 -8.38
C ARG A 135 -42.97 -2.08 -7.99
N ASN A 136 -43.15 -0.95 -8.67
CA ASN A 136 -43.08 0.44 -8.23
C ASN A 136 -41.73 1.07 -7.86
N MET A 137 -41.18 1.76 -8.86
CA MET A 137 -40.50 3.04 -8.70
C MET A 137 -41.42 4.07 -8.02
N ARG A 138 -40.87 4.86 -7.09
CA ARG A 138 -41.42 6.17 -6.75
C ARG A 138 -40.34 7.23 -6.99
N SER A 139 -40.59 8.03 -8.02
CA SER A 139 -39.90 9.25 -8.37
C SER A 139 -40.08 10.31 -7.28
N ILE A 140 -39.02 11.06 -6.97
CA ILE A 140 -39.14 12.45 -6.53
C ILE A 140 -38.09 13.25 -7.30
N GLU A 141 -38.60 14.22 -8.04
CA GLU A 141 -37.90 15.19 -8.86
C GLU A 141 -38.00 16.57 -8.18
N LYS A 142 -37.02 17.46 -8.48
CA LYS A 142 -36.91 18.91 -8.20
C LYS A 142 -36.18 19.27 -6.89
N ALA A 143 -35.26 20.24 -6.83
CA ALA A 143 -34.95 21.35 -7.74
C ALA A 143 -33.47 21.80 -7.59
N ILE A 144 -32.99 22.50 -8.62
CA ILE A 144 -31.66 23.14 -8.75
C ILE A 144 -31.67 24.53 -8.06
N VAL A 145 -30.64 24.85 -7.25
CA VAL A 145 -29.99 26.18 -7.19
C VAL A 145 -28.50 26.00 -6.80
N PRO A 146 -27.54 26.66 -7.48
CA PRO A 146 -26.10 26.54 -7.26
C PRO A 146 -25.51 27.71 -6.44
N HIS A 147 -24.57 27.45 -5.52
CA HIS A 147 -23.43 28.36 -5.29
C HIS A 147 -22.31 27.71 -4.46
N ASP A 148 -21.10 27.77 -5.05
CA ASP A 148 -19.74 27.71 -4.53
C ASP A 148 -19.38 26.95 -3.25
N GLY A 149 -18.41 26.05 -3.42
CA GLY A 149 -17.58 25.51 -2.36
C GLY A 149 -16.93 24.24 -2.86
N PHE A 150 -15.70 24.35 -3.40
CA PHE A 150 -14.87 23.20 -3.73
C PHE A 150 -14.78 22.25 -2.51
N GLN A 151 -15.48 21.11 -2.58
CA GLN A 151 -15.12 19.94 -1.83
C GLN A 151 -14.91 18.82 -2.83
N GLU A 152 -13.65 18.46 -2.94
CA GLU A 152 -13.16 17.25 -3.57
C GLU A 152 -13.85 16.06 -2.89
N GLU A 153 -14.94 15.58 -3.50
CA GLU A 153 -15.58 14.31 -3.14
C GLU A 153 -14.59 13.20 -3.48
N GLY A 154 -13.69 12.93 -2.53
CA GLY A 154 -12.98 11.67 -2.45
C GLY A 154 -14.03 10.58 -2.53
N ARG A 155 -13.99 9.78 -3.60
CA ARG A 155 -14.87 8.63 -3.80
C ARG A 155 -14.73 7.73 -2.57
N GLN A 156 -15.66 7.87 -1.63
CA GLN A 156 -15.72 7.06 -0.44
C GLN A 156 -16.10 5.65 -0.91
N LEU A 157 -15.09 4.76 -0.98
CA LEU A 157 -15.32 3.35 -1.23
C LEU A 157 -15.99 2.78 0.02
N ASP A 158 -17.32 2.78 0.00
CA ASP A 158 -18.21 2.42 1.09
C ASP A 158 -18.28 0.89 1.29
N CYS A 159 -17.13 0.22 1.35
CA CYS A 159 -17.05 -1.25 1.39
C CYS A 159 -17.53 -1.86 2.72
N CYS A 160 -17.73 -1.06 3.77
CA CYS A 160 -18.02 -1.53 5.12
C CYS A 160 -19.12 -0.72 5.86
N ARG A 161 -19.93 0.11 5.18
CA ARG A 161 -20.94 0.92 5.87
C ARG A 161 -22.12 0.06 6.31
N ARG A 162 -22.31 -0.04 7.63
CA ARG A 162 -23.54 -0.57 8.23
C ARG A 162 -24.72 0.24 7.69
N HIS A 163 -25.73 -0.47 7.19
CA HIS A 163 -27.02 0.10 6.81
C HIS A 163 -27.66 0.75 8.04
N MET A 164 -27.52 2.07 8.21
CA MET A 164 -28.40 2.81 9.11
C MET A 164 -29.73 3.02 8.36
N GLY A 165 -30.64 2.09 8.58
CA GLY A 165 -32.00 2.12 8.07
C GLY A 165 -32.92 1.27 8.94
N THR A 166 -33.48 1.90 9.97
CA THR A 166 -34.80 1.66 10.57
C THR A 166 -35.25 0.21 10.84
N SER A 167 -35.34 -0.13 12.13
CA SER A 167 -36.55 -0.71 12.78
C SER A 167 -36.21 -1.85 13.76
N GLY A 168 -36.49 -1.59 15.04
CA GLY A 168 -37.07 -2.55 15.99
C GLY A 168 -36.33 -3.84 16.34
N SER A 169 -35.91 -3.90 17.61
CA SER A 169 -35.89 -5.11 18.46
C SER A 169 -34.71 -6.09 18.36
N VAL A 170 -34.01 -6.16 19.51
CA VAL A 170 -33.44 -7.34 20.20
C VAL A 170 -32.29 -8.08 19.53
N THR A 171 -31.11 -7.87 20.14
CA THR A 171 -29.90 -8.73 20.17
C THR A 171 -29.64 -9.59 18.95
N GLU A 172 -28.88 -9.05 18.00
CA GLU A 172 -27.91 -9.83 17.25
C GLU A 172 -26.87 -8.86 16.68
N GLU A 173 -25.64 -8.96 17.19
CA GLU A 173 -24.46 -8.29 16.66
C GLU A 173 -24.16 -8.85 15.26
N SER A 174 -24.85 -8.33 14.26
CA SER A 174 -24.61 -8.67 12.85
C SER A 174 -23.33 -8.01 12.35
N SER A 175 -22.19 -8.55 12.78
CA SER A 175 -20.88 -8.28 12.19
C SER A 175 -20.82 -8.89 10.79
N SER A 176 -21.33 -8.17 9.78
CA SER A 176 -21.03 -8.52 8.39
C SER A 176 -19.59 -8.11 8.09
N THR A 177 -18.66 -9.04 8.31
CA THR A 177 -17.24 -8.86 8.02
C THR A 177 -17.02 -8.72 6.51
N CYS A 178 -16.54 -7.58 6.05
CA CYS A 178 -16.29 -7.34 4.62
C CYS A 178 -15.15 -8.22 4.09
N ILE A 179 -15.17 -8.57 2.79
CA ILE A 179 -14.08 -9.33 2.13
C ILE A 179 -12.72 -8.64 2.32
N PHE A 180 -12.68 -7.30 2.27
CA PHE A 180 -11.44 -6.56 2.51
C PHE A 180 -10.94 -6.75 3.94
N HIS A 181 -11.85 -6.77 4.92
CA HIS A 181 -11.51 -7.04 6.31
C HIS A 181 -10.90 -8.44 6.45
N MET A 182 -11.55 -9.48 5.92
CA MET A 182 -11.05 -10.85 5.95
C MET A 182 -9.67 -10.98 5.26
N LEU A 183 -9.50 -10.31 4.11
CA LEU A 183 -8.23 -10.30 3.39
C LEU A 183 -7.13 -9.60 4.20
N THR A 184 -7.43 -8.45 4.80
CA THR A 184 -6.45 -7.72 5.63
C THR A 184 -6.04 -8.52 6.86
N GLU A 185 -6.99 -9.17 7.53
CA GLU A 185 -6.68 -10.07 8.66
C GLU A 185 -5.79 -11.22 8.23
N SER A 186 -6.09 -11.82 7.06
CA SER A 186 -5.30 -12.93 6.50
C SER A 186 -3.89 -12.52 6.11
N ILE A 187 -3.70 -11.31 5.54
CA ILE A 187 -2.38 -10.81 5.13
C ILE A 187 -1.51 -10.47 6.35
N VAL A 188 -2.10 -9.80 7.35
CA VAL A 188 -1.37 -9.40 8.55
C VAL A 188 -1.19 -10.58 9.52
N GLY A 189 -2.06 -11.58 9.44
CA GLY A 189 -2.12 -12.69 10.39
C GLY A 189 -2.67 -12.26 11.74
N MET A 190 -3.52 -11.24 11.78
CA MET A 190 -4.07 -10.65 13.01
C MET A 190 -5.54 -10.31 12.82
N LYS A 191 -6.31 -10.33 13.91
CA LYS A 191 -7.70 -9.91 13.92
C LYS A 191 -7.83 -8.41 14.16
N PHE A 192 -8.81 -7.79 13.50
CA PHE A 192 -9.07 -6.36 13.56
C PHE A 192 -10.47 -6.08 14.09
N GLU A 193 -10.60 -5.09 14.97
CA GLU A 193 -11.90 -4.63 15.45
C GLU A 193 -11.94 -3.10 15.39
N VAL A 194 -12.81 -2.57 14.53
CA VAL A 194 -12.97 -1.12 14.36
C VAL A 194 -13.91 -0.59 15.43
N LYS A 195 -13.41 0.31 16.28
CA LYS A 195 -14.17 1.00 17.31
C LYS A 195 -14.36 2.45 16.91
N ASN A 196 -15.57 2.79 16.48
CA ASN A 196 -15.95 4.19 16.30
C ASN A 196 -16.28 4.79 17.66
N LYS A 197 -15.32 5.53 18.23
CA LYS A 197 -15.57 6.40 19.39
C LYS A 197 -16.01 7.77 18.89
N LYS A 198 -16.73 8.52 19.73
CA LYS A 198 -17.14 9.90 19.44
C LYS A 198 -15.96 10.87 19.20
N GLU A 199 -14.74 10.44 19.53
CA GLU A 199 -13.53 11.27 19.62
C GLU A 199 -12.45 10.88 18.60
N GLY A 200 -12.72 9.92 17.71
CA GLY A 200 -11.78 9.50 16.66
C GLY A 200 -11.92 8.04 16.23
N PHE A 201 -11.20 7.69 15.17
CA PHE A 201 -11.10 6.33 14.66
C PHE A 201 -10.12 5.51 15.51
N SER A 202 -10.58 4.42 16.11
CA SER A 202 -9.75 3.47 16.85
C SER A 202 -9.87 2.06 16.26
N LEU A 203 -8.75 1.35 16.20
CA LEU A 203 -8.62 -0.01 15.70
C LEU A 203 -7.99 -0.87 16.80
N SER A 204 -8.74 -1.82 17.35
CA SER A 204 -8.17 -2.87 18.21
C SER A 204 -7.64 -4.00 17.33
N VAL A 205 -6.45 -4.49 17.67
CA VAL A 205 -5.74 -5.55 16.94
C VAL A 205 -5.37 -6.67 17.91
N SER A 206 -5.58 -7.91 17.52
CA SER A 206 -5.21 -9.06 18.34
C SER A 206 -4.63 -10.22 17.52
N HIS A 207 -3.66 -10.90 18.11
CA HIS A 207 -3.11 -12.14 17.58
C HIS A 207 -3.53 -13.29 18.49
N GLU A 208 -4.45 -14.12 18.00
CA GLU A 208 -5.10 -15.15 18.84
C GLU A 208 -4.12 -16.18 19.38
N ALA A 209 -3.12 -16.57 18.60
CA ALA A 209 -2.19 -17.63 18.99
C ALA A 209 -1.24 -17.22 20.13
N SER A 210 -0.75 -15.97 20.12
CA SER A 210 0.13 -15.48 21.19
C SER A 210 -0.61 -14.75 22.31
N GLY A 211 -1.87 -14.35 22.09
CA GLY A 211 -2.61 -13.49 23.00
C GLY A 211 -2.10 -12.04 23.03
N TYR A 212 -1.26 -11.64 22.06
CA TYR A 212 -0.82 -10.26 21.91
C TYR A 212 -1.97 -9.39 21.42
N ASN A 213 -2.23 -8.27 22.08
CA ASN A 213 -3.26 -7.33 21.69
C ASN A 213 -2.85 -5.87 21.95
N PHE A 214 -3.34 -4.98 21.10
CA PHE A 214 -3.03 -3.55 21.14
C PHE A 214 -4.14 -2.75 20.45
N THR A 215 -4.10 -1.44 20.61
CA THR A 215 -5.01 -0.49 19.96
C THR A 215 -4.20 0.55 19.20
N LEU A 216 -4.62 0.85 17.97
CA LEU A 216 -4.17 1.98 17.18
C LEU A 216 -5.28 3.03 17.15
N THR A 217 -4.96 4.26 17.55
CA THR A 217 -5.91 5.38 17.49
C THR A 217 -5.39 6.45 16.56
N TRP A 218 -6.24 6.91 15.66
CA TRP A 218 -5.91 8.04 14.79
C TRP A 218 -6.00 9.35 15.58
N VAL A 219 -4.94 10.15 15.54
CA VAL A 219 -4.85 11.44 16.20
C VAL A 219 -4.63 12.51 15.12
N ASP A 220 -5.64 13.36 14.92
CA ASP A 220 -5.54 14.48 13.99
C ASP A 220 -4.59 15.56 14.55
N GLN A 221 -3.66 16.01 13.72
CA GLN A 221 -2.72 17.09 14.04
C GLN A 221 -2.65 18.13 12.90
N PRO A 222 -2.37 19.40 13.21
CA PRO A 222 -2.18 20.44 12.19
C PRO A 222 -0.88 20.16 11.40
N GLY A 223 -1.02 19.54 10.22
CA GLY A 223 0.08 19.11 9.36
C GLY A 223 -0.03 17.68 8.84
N GLY A 224 -1.02 16.92 9.31
CA GLY A 224 -1.25 15.51 8.99
C GLY A 224 -1.49 14.70 10.25
N GLY A 225 -2.34 13.68 10.19
CA GLY A 225 -2.62 12.84 11.37
C GLY A 225 -1.60 11.72 11.57
N GLU A 226 -1.53 11.23 12.81
CA GLU A 226 -0.62 10.17 13.24
C GLU A 226 -1.38 9.01 13.90
N TRP A 227 -0.79 7.82 13.86
CA TRP A 227 -1.23 6.68 14.63
C TRP A 227 -0.60 6.69 16.01
N SER A 228 -1.42 6.56 17.05
CA SER A 228 -0.98 6.30 18.42
C SER A 228 -1.19 4.82 18.73
N TYR A 229 -0.11 4.11 19.03
CA TYR A 229 -0.13 2.73 19.49
C TYR A 229 -0.19 2.67 21.00
N GLN A 230 -1.01 1.76 21.50
CA GLN A 230 -1.10 1.41 22.91
C GLN A 230 -1.28 -0.09 23.04
N TYR A 231 -0.35 -0.77 23.71
CA TYR A 231 -0.50 -2.20 23.97
C TYR A 231 -1.53 -2.46 25.07
N SER A 232 -2.19 -3.61 25.02
CA SER A 232 -3.14 -4.03 26.05
C SER A 232 -2.66 -5.31 26.76
N SER A 233 -1.93 -6.18 26.07
CA SER A 233 -1.36 -7.42 26.58
C SER A 233 -0.30 -7.91 25.61
N LEU A 234 0.84 -8.36 26.12
CA LEU A 234 1.89 -9.01 25.33
C LEU A 234 1.65 -10.51 25.14
N GLY A 235 0.75 -11.10 25.94
CA GLY A 235 0.52 -12.53 25.94
C GLY A 235 1.82 -13.32 26.15
N THR A 236 2.06 -14.32 25.30
CA THR A 236 3.28 -15.14 25.36
C THR A 236 4.54 -14.42 24.88
N LEU A 237 4.41 -13.24 24.24
CA LEU A 237 5.53 -12.50 23.68
C LEU A 237 6.31 -11.71 24.74
N ASP A 238 5.87 -11.62 25.99
CA ASP A 238 6.47 -10.72 26.99
C ASP A 238 8.00 -10.89 27.14
N ARG A 239 8.49 -12.11 26.99
CA ARG A 239 9.93 -12.45 27.09
C ARG A 239 10.77 -12.04 25.88
N ILE A 240 10.14 -11.87 24.72
CA ILE A 240 10.79 -11.53 23.45
C ILE A 240 10.33 -10.18 22.90
N ALA A 241 9.40 -9.51 23.57
CA ALA A 241 8.87 -8.23 23.20
C ALA A 241 9.97 -7.17 23.28
N MET A 242 10.03 -6.33 22.24
CA MET A 242 10.94 -5.18 22.23
C MET A 242 10.42 -4.09 23.17
N GLU A 243 11.32 -3.26 23.70
CA GLU A 243 10.99 -2.20 24.65
C GLU A 243 9.88 -1.27 24.13
N TRP A 244 9.95 -0.87 22.86
CA TRP A 244 8.93 -0.02 22.24
C TRP A 244 7.52 -0.63 22.25
N MET A 245 7.38 -1.97 22.31
CA MET A 245 6.05 -2.61 22.37
C MET A 245 5.36 -2.39 23.72
N LYS A 246 6.12 -2.01 24.76
CA LYS A 246 5.67 -1.71 26.12
C LYS A 246 5.45 -0.21 26.35
N GLU A 247 5.61 0.60 25.31
CA GLU A 247 5.49 2.06 25.38
C GLU A 247 4.39 2.56 24.45
N ASP A 248 3.84 3.73 24.78
CA ASP A 248 2.90 4.43 23.90
C ASP A 248 3.70 5.15 22.82
N ILE A 249 3.67 4.61 21.59
CA ILE A 249 4.40 5.17 20.46
C ILE A 249 3.47 5.90 19.49
N LYS A 250 3.99 6.92 18.83
CA LYS A 250 3.30 7.61 17.73
C LYS A 250 4.10 7.49 16.44
N PHE A 251 3.42 7.27 15.33
CA PHE A 251 4.05 7.16 14.03
C PHE A 251 3.10 7.60 12.91
N SER A 252 3.67 8.08 11.80
CA SER A 252 2.90 8.50 10.64
C SER A 252 2.36 7.30 9.84
N THR A 253 1.31 7.51 9.03
CA THR A 253 0.76 6.44 8.16
C THR A 253 1.82 5.81 7.24
N ALA A 254 2.84 6.58 6.83
CA ALA A 254 3.93 6.09 5.99
C ALA A 254 4.77 4.99 6.68
N MET A 255 4.81 4.96 8.01
CA MET A 255 5.55 3.96 8.81
C MET A 255 4.73 2.72 9.16
N CYS A 256 3.45 2.68 8.78
CA CYS A 256 2.54 1.57 9.07
C CYS A 256 3.04 0.22 8.52
N PRO A 257 3.58 0.12 7.27
CA PRO A 257 4.13 -1.13 6.76
C PRO A 257 5.30 -1.66 7.60
N GLU A 258 6.23 -0.79 7.99
CA GLU A 258 7.39 -1.12 8.83
C GLU A 258 6.95 -1.58 10.22
N PHE A 259 5.97 -0.91 10.82
CA PHE A 259 5.41 -1.27 12.12
C PHE A 259 4.87 -2.71 12.13
N PHE A 260 3.97 -3.05 11.20
CA PHE A 260 3.42 -4.41 11.12
C PHE A 260 4.46 -5.45 10.73
N LYS A 261 5.44 -5.08 9.88
CA LYS A 261 6.57 -5.95 9.55
C LYS A 261 7.41 -6.32 10.77
N GLN A 262 7.67 -5.38 11.67
CA GLN A 262 8.42 -5.65 12.91
C GLN A 262 7.64 -6.59 13.83
N ILE A 263 6.34 -6.33 14.02
CA ILE A 263 5.48 -7.21 14.82
C ILE A 263 5.45 -8.63 14.25
N ALA A 264 5.24 -8.78 12.94
CA ALA A 264 5.24 -10.09 12.29
C ALA A 264 6.59 -10.83 12.47
N ARG A 265 7.70 -10.09 12.58
CA ARG A 265 9.02 -10.69 12.83
C ARG A 265 9.14 -11.28 14.23
N ILE A 266 8.57 -10.62 15.23
CA ILE A 266 8.53 -11.07 16.63
C ILE A 266 7.56 -12.26 16.77
N LEU A 267 6.40 -12.20 16.11
CA LEU A 267 5.42 -13.29 16.11
C LEU A 267 5.95 -14.61 15.53
N ARG A 268 6.94 -14.56 14.63
CA ARG A 268 7.60 -15.77 14.11
C ARG A 268 8.65 -16.35 15.05
N GLN A 269 9.06 -15.60 16.07
CA GLN A 269 10.12 -15.97 17.01
C GLN A 269 9.57 -16.53 18.33
N GLY A 270 8.33 -16.20 18.68
CA GLY A 270 7.63 -16.70 19.88
C GLY A 270 6.73 -17.88 19.57
#